data_AF-A0A1A8GYZ6-F1
#
_entry.id   AF-A0A1A8GYZ6-F1
#
_cell.length_a   1.000
_cell.length_b   1.000
_cell.length_c   1.000
_cell.angle_alpha   90.00
_cell.angle_beta   90.00
_cell.angle_gamma   90.00
#
_symmetry.space_group_name_H-M   'P 1'
#
loop_
_entity.id
_entity.type
_entity.pdbx_description
1 polymer ?
#
loop_
_entity_poly.entity_id
_entity_poly.type
_entity_poly.pdbx_seq_one_letter_code
_entity_poly.pdbx_strand_id
1 'polypeptide(L)'
;GGRMYMTPKGTPDPEYPTSSSRKGSRKDKKNLIDVWLKAKPNKKSHYVWHKKEFDEINVKTTDRLMGLFEPKDMKFEVFRNISRDPSIVEMTEKA
;
A
#
# COMPACT_ATOMS: atom_id res chain seq x y z
N GLY A 1 -1.63 6.32 -0.26
CA GLY A 1 -1.76 6.15 1.21
C GLY A 1 -2.95 5.26 1.53
N GLY A 2 -3.38 5.23 2.80
CA GLY A 2 -4.64 4.62 3.26
C GLY A 2 -4.55 3.21 3.87
N ARG A 3 -3.36 2.69 4.20
CA ARG A 3 -3.22 1.30 4.73
C ARG A 3 -4.10 1.04 5.95
N MET A 4 -4.25 2.02 6.85
CA MET A 4 -4.97 1.83 8.12
C MET A 4 -6.47 1.53 7.94
N TYR A 5 -7.04 1.89 6.79
CA TYR A 5 -8.46 1.68 6.48
C TYR A 5 -8.72 0.31 5.84
N MET A 6 -7.65 -0.35 5.40
CA MET A 6 -7.72 -1.65 4.72
C MET A 6 -7.50 -2.83 5.66
N THR A 7 -6.90 -2.62 6.84
CA THR A 7 -6.54 -3.70 7.77
C THR A 7 -7.36 -3.69 9.07
N PRO A 8 -7.53 -4.87 9.71
CA PRO A 8 -8.24 -5.02 10.99
C PRO A 8 -7.70 -4.12 12.11
N LYS A 9 -8.57 -3.80 13.08
CA LYS A 9 -8.18 -3.07 14.28
C LYS A 9 -7.03 -3.77 14.99
N GLY A 10 -5.91 -3.06 15.17
CA GLY A 10 -4.74 -3.57 15.89
C GLY A 10 -3.66 -4.19 15.01
N THR A 11 -3.90 -4.37 13.71
CA THR A 11 -2.85 -4.79 12.76
C THR A 11 -1.74 -3.74 12.72
N PRO A 12 -0.47 -4.11 13.03
CA PRO A 12 0.66 -3.20 12.92
C PRO A 12 0.85 -2.72 11.49
N ASP A 13 1.16 -1.43 11.32
CA ASP A 13 1.55 -0.91 10.01
C ASP A 13 2.97 -1.38 9.66
N PRO A 14 3.23 -1.86 8.43
CA PRO A 14 4.54 -2.40 8.06
C PRO A 14 5.66 -1.36 8.14
N GLU A 15 5.35 -0.08 7.94
CA GLU A 15 6.34 1.00 7.99
C GLU A 15 6.52 1.56 9.42
N TYR A 16 5.48 1.43 10.25
CA TYR A 16 5.46 1.99 11.61
C TYR A 16 4.94 0.98 12.64
N PRO A 17 5.63 -0.15 12.85
CA PRO A 17 5.14 -1.26 13.67
C PRO A 17 4.97 -0.89 15.16
N THR A 18 5.79 0.06 15.64
CA THR A 18 5.77 0.55 17.03
C THR A 18 4.70 1.60 17.30
N SER A 19 4.08 2.17 16.26
CA SER A 19 3.12 3.25 16.41
C SER A 19 1.69 2.73 16.62
N SER A 20 1.12 2.98 17.80
CA SER A 20 -0.27 2.60 18.11
C SER A 20 -1.31 3.38 17.31
N SER A 21 -1.02 4.63 16.93
CA SER A 21 -1.92 5.51 16.19
C SER A 21 -2.01 5.23 14.69
N ARG A 22 -1.12 4.37 14.16
CA ARG A 22 -1.04 3.99 12.74
C ARG A 22 -1.52 2.57 12.46
N LYS A 23 -1.96 1.84 13.51
CA LYS A 23 -2.53 0.50 13.37
C LYS A 23 -3.81 0.53 12.54
N GLY A 24 -4.15 -0.61 11.97
CA GLY A 24 -5.44 -0.81 11.30
C GLY A 24 -6.61 -0.37 12.18
N SER A 25 -7.67 0.10 11.54
CA SER A 25 -8.82 0.74 12.20
C SER A 25 -10.14 -0.02 11.99
N ARG A 26 -10.15 -1.03 11.12
CA ARG A 26 -11.38 -1.73 10.75
C ARG A 26 -11.94 -2.56 11.90
N LYS A 27 -13.21 -2.32 12.24
CA LYS A 27 -13.92 -3.04 13.32
C LYS A 27 -14.51 -4.37 12.89
N ASP A 28 -14.59 -4.63 11.58
CA ASP A 28 -15.19 -5.84 11.00
C ASP A 28 -14.23 -7.03 10.90
N LYS A 29 -13.00 -6.88 11.40
CA LYS A 29 -11.93 -7.89 11.36
C LYS A 29 -11.54 -8.35 9.94
N LYS A 30 -11.94 -7.61 8.89
CA LYS A 30 -11.58 -7.97 7.51
C LYS A 30 -10.29 -7.27 7.08
N ASN A 31 -9.44 -8.01 6.37
CA ASN A 31 -8.33 -7.43 5.62
C ASN A 31 -8.77 -7.24 4.16
N LEU A 32 -9.03 -5.99 3.76
CA LEU A 32 -9.47 -5.67 2.41
C LEU A 32 -8.38 -5.84 1.36
N ILE A 33 -7.10 -5.79 1.76
CA ILE A 33 -5.97 -6.04 0.86
C ILE A 33 -6.06 -7.49 0.37
N ASP A 34 -6.23 -8.43 1.30
CA ASP A 34 -6.39 -9.85 0.97
C ASP A 34 -7.64 -10.12 0.15
N VAL A 35 -8.75 -9.44 0.47
CA VAL A 35 -10.00 -9.55 -0.29
C VAL A 35 -9.78 -9.07 -1.73
N TRP A 36 -9.08 -7.95 -1.94
CA TRP A 36 -8.82 -7.41 -3.27
C TRP A 36 -7.89 -8.30 -4.09
N LEU A 37 -6.84 -8.85 -3.46
CA LEU A 37 -5.92 -9.82 -4.07
C LEU A 37 -6.67 -11.09 -4.51
N LYS A 38 -7.57 -11.60 -3.67
CA LYS A 38 -8.36 -12.80 -3.95
C LYS A 38 -9.56 -12.57 -4.88
N ALA A 39 -9.98 -11.33 -5.10
CA ALA A 39 -11.17 -11.01 -5.89
C ALA A 39 -11.06 -11.41 -7.37
N LYS A 40 -9.85 -11.53 -7.92
CA LYS A 40 -9.59 -11.93 -9.31
C LYS A 40 -8.45 -12.95 -9.35
N PRO A 41 -8.71 -14.24 -9.03
CA PRO A 41 -7.66 -15.26 -8.99
C PRO A 41 -7.00 -15.50 -10.35
N ASN A 42 -7.70 -15.19 -11.45
CA ASN A 42 -7.18 -15.34 -12.82
C ASN A 42 -6.29 -14.18 -13.27
N LYS A 43 -6.09 -13.14 -12.43
CA LYS A 43 -5.25 -11.98 -12.72
C LYS A 43 -4.12 -11.90 -11.72
N LYS A 44 -2.90 -11.65 -12.19
CA LYS A 44 -1.72 -11.42 -11.34
C LYS A 44 -1.87 -10.09 -10.61
N SER A 45 -2.39 -10.17 -9.39
CA SER A 45 -2.65 -9.03 -8.51
C SER A 45 -1.50 -8.88 -7.52
N HIS A 46 -0.88 -7.71 -7.47
CA HIS A 46 0.22 -7.38 -6.57
C HIS A 46 -0.19 -6.25 -5.63
N TYR A 47 0.22 -6.36 -4.37
CA TYR A 47 0.11 -5.32 -3.36
C TYR A 47 1.52 -4.86 -3.00
N VAL A 48 1.74 -3.55 -2.99
CA VAL A 48 3.02 -2.94 -2.65
C VAL A 48 2.80 -1.78 -1.69
N TRP A 49 3.76 -1.58 -0.78
CA TRP A 49 3.63 -0.55 0.26
C TRP A 49 4.88 0.31 0.44
N HIS A 50 5.96 0.01 -0.27
CA HIS A 50 7.16 0.85 -0.31
C HIS A 50 7.71 0.99 -1.73
N LYS A 51 8.52 2.04 -1.95
CA LYS A 51 9.09 2.38 -3.25
C LYS A 51 9.87 1.23 -3.89
N LYS A 52 10.75 0.55 -3.14
CA LYS A 52 11.55 -0.55 -3.70
C LYS A 52 10.72 -1.68 -4.33
N GLU A 53 9.67 -2.16 -3.65
CA GLU A 53 8.73 -3.16 -4.18
C GLU A 53 8.00 -2.60 -5.39
N PHE A 54 7.57 -1.33 -5.32
CA PHE A 54 6.92 -0.66 -6.44
C PHE A 54 7.83 -0.61 -7.67
N ASP A 55 9.10 -0.25 -7.53
CA ASP A 55 10.08 -0.16 -8.62
C ASP A 55 10.35 -1.54 -9.25
N GLU A 56 10.39 -2.60 -8.45
CA GLU A 56 10.60 -3.99 -8.89
C GLU A 56 9.40 -4.59 -9.64
N ILE A 57 8.21 -3.97 -9.60
CA ILE A 57 7.04 -4.47 -10.34
C ILE A 57 7.28 -4.44 -11.85
N ASN A 58 7.13 -5.61 -12.46
CA ASN A 58 7.11 -5.76 -13.91
C ASN A 58 5.70 -5.53 -14.45
N VAL A 59 5.50 -4.38 -15.10
CA VAL A 59 4.24 -3.97 -15.74
C VAL A 59 3.77 -4.91 -16.86
N LYS A 60 4.67 -5.70 -17.47
CA LYS A 60 4.28 -6.65 -18.54
C LYS A 60 3.62 -7.92 -17.99
N THR A 61 3.88 -8.26 -16.73
CA THR A 61 3.40 -9.51 -16.11
C THR A 61 2.36 -9.26 -15.02
N THR A 62 2.18 -8.01 -14.59
CA THR A 62 1.28 -7.62 -13.51
C THR A 62 -0.01 -7.07 -14.09
N ASP A 63 -1.14 -7.75 -13.86
CA ASP A 63 -2.45 -7.32 -14.35
C ASP A 63 -3.10 -6.26 -13.47
N ARG A 64 -2.79 -6.29 -12.17
CA ARG A 64 -3.40 -5.41 -11.17
C ARG A 64 -2.37 -5.07 -10.12
N LEU A 65 -2.21 -3.78 -9.83
CA LEU A 65 -1.33 -3.29 -8.78
C LEU A 65 -2.12 -2.43 -7.79
N MET A 66 -1.94 -2.68 -6.50
CA MET A 66 -2.44 -1.83 -5.41
C MET A 66 -1.26 -1.29 -4.62
N GLY A 67 -0.99 0.02 -4.74
CA GLY A 67 0.07 0.72 -4.00
C GLY A 67 -0.48 1.50 -2.81
N LEU A 68 -0.18 1.09 -1.58
CA LEU A 68 -0.56 1.81 -0.36
C LEU A 68 0.69 2.24 0.42
N PHE A 69 1.19 3.44 0.15
CA PHE A 69 2.50 3.91 0.64
C PHE A 69 2.51 4.56 2.03
N GLU A 70 1.35 4.88 2.62
CA GLU A 70 1.26 5.45 3.98
C GLU A 70 0.02 4.92 4.73
N PRO A 71 -0.03 4.97 6.08
CA PRO A 71 -1.20 4.53 6.87
C PRO A 71 -2.44 5.37 6.60
N LYS A 72 -2.27 6.70 6.51
CA LYS A 72 -3.32 7.68 6.20
C LYS A 72 -3.01 8.34 4.86
N ASP A 73 -2.96 9.66 4.83
CA ASP A 73 -2.57 10.45 3.68
C ASP A 73 -1.07 10.26 3.40
N MET A 74 -0.70 10.43 2.13
CA MET A 74 0.72 10.50 1.77
C MET A 74 1.32 11.80 2.33
N LYS A 75 2.60 11.76 2.68
CA LYS A 75 3.33 12.98 3.06
C LYS A 75 3.33 13.97 1.90
N PHE A 76 3.31 15.26 2.21
CA PHE A 76 3.56 16.30 1.22
C PHE A 76 4.93 16.09 0.56
N GLU A 77 5.07 16.48 -0.71
CA GLU A 77 6.30 16.28 -1.49
C GLU A 77 7.54 16.85 -0.78
N VAL A 78 7.40 18.00 -0.12
CA VAL A 78 8.49 18.66 0.64
C VAL A 78 8.99 17.81 1.82
N PHE A 79 8.14 16.95 2.37
CA PHE A 79 8.45 16.05 3.49
C PHE A 79 8.52 14.58 3.08
N ARG A 80 8.53 14.30 1.76
CA ARG A 80 8.53 12.94 1.23
C ARG A 80 9.86 12.25 1.54
N ASN A 81 9.79 11.01 1.97
CA ASN A 81 11.00 10.20 2.08
C ASN A 81 11.28 9.57 0.71
N ILE A 82 12.19 10.16 -0.06
CA ILE A 82 12.53 9.77 -1.44
C ILE A 82 12.87 8.28 -1.58
N SER A 83 13.42 7.67 -0.52
CA SER A 83 13.81 6.26 -0.50
C SER A 83 12.65 5.30 -0.22
N ARG A 84 11.55 5.79 0.36
CA ARG A 84 10.42 4.94 0.82
C ARG A 84 9.12 5.21 0.09
N ASP A 85 8.89 6.46 -0.29
CA ASP A 85 7.66 6.94 -0.88
C ASP A 85 7.89 7.31 -2.35
N PRO A 86 7.18 6.72 -3.32
CA PRO A 86 7.22 7.19 -4.69
C PRO A 86 6.56 8.58 -4.80
N SER A 87 7.08 9.40 -5.71
CA SER A 87 6.48 10.67 -6.11
C SER A 87 5.19 10.42 -6.91
N ILE A 88 4.36 11.46 -7.03
CA ILE A 88 3.16 11.40 -7.86
C ILE A 88 3.48 11.16 -9.34
N VAL A 89 4.63 11.63 -9.81
CA VAL A 89 5.12 11.41 -11.17
C VAL A 89 5.47 9.94 -11.37
N GLU A 90 6.28 9.35 -10.48
CA GLU A 90 6.65 7.92 -10.51
C GLU A 90 5.41 7.01 -10.44
N MET A 91 4.39 7.39 -9.64
CA MET A 91 3.12 6.66 -9.59
C MET A 91 2.33 6.74 -10.90
N THR A 92 2.42 7.86 -11.62
CA THR A 92 1.70 8.09 -12.88
C THR A 92 2.38 7.39 -14.05
N GLU A 93 3.71 7.37 -14.09
CA GLU A 93 4.48 6.70 -15.15
C GLU A 93 4.27 5.18 -15.18
N LYS A 94 3.88 4.58 -14.04
CA LYS A 94 3.68 3.13 -13.89
C LYS A 94 2.21 2.70 -13.95
N ALA A 95 1.27 3.64 -14.00
CA ALA A 95 -0.17 3.39 -14.01
C ALA A 95 -0.68 3.10 -15.43
#